data_AF-A0A061B486-F1
#
_entry.id   AF-A0A061B486-F1
#
_cell.length_a   1.000
_cell.length_b   1.000
_cell.length_c   1.000
_cell.angle_alpha   90.00
_cell.angle_beta   90.00
_cell.angle_gamma   90.00
#
_symmetry.space_group_name_H-M   'P 1'
#
loop_
_entity.id
_entity.type
_entity.pdbx_description
1 polymer ?
#
loop_
_entity_poly.entity_id
_entity_poly.type
_entity_poly.pdbx_seq_one_letter_code
_entity_poly.pdbx_strand_id
1 'polypeptide(L)'
;MVKKSYDRVATDPSSKAWGSDTASTTSSVLLDNSSNTTAKQQDESLNDEEEEEEEEGEEIEEEEEEDSKHHVKHNTKKVDLSKYPDITRNNLEDIATTSAILGVTFGFGLTALFFCNFPTPALYLMALSGFHFLEFWVTAKYNPTRVHTDSFIINNGSAYAVAHSFALIEVTVEYFLFPNFKMSYFPIKCIGFILIIVGQLTRTIAMRTAGRSFNHLVQVKRADDHQLITSGIYSYLRHPSYFGFFWWAIGTQLLLTNPLSLAAFAIVLYKFFDERIAYEEKFLIGFFGDKYVKFRDSTPVLIPFIN
;
A
#
# COMPACT_ATOMS: atom_id res chain seq x y z
N MET A 1 3.53 -17.19 -17.04
CA MET A 1 3.91 -18.50 -16.44
C MET A 1 4.77 -18.24 -15.20
N VAL A 2 4.89 -19.20 -14.28
CA VAL A 2 5.58 -19.15 -12.97
C VAL A 2 4.73 -18.56 -11.80
N LYS A 3 4.25 -19.49 -10.96
CA LYS A 3 3.87 -19.27 -9.55
C LYS A 3 5.12 -19.31 -8.66
N LYS A 4 5.15 -18.52 -7.58
CA LYS A 4 5.73 -18.76 -6.22
C LYS A 4 5.93 -17.38 -5.55
N SER A 5 5.86 -17.21 -4.23
CA SER A 5 5.47 -18.12 -3.13
C SER A 5 5.13 -17.28 -1.90
N TYR A 6 3.97 -17.51 -1.30
CA TYR A 6 3.76 -17.19 0.12
C TYR A 6 4.22 -18.41 0.93
N ASP A 7 5.02 -18.19 1.98
CA ASP A 7 5.05 -18.99 3.22
C ASP A 7 6.13 -18.44 4.16
N ARG A 8 5.71 -17.78 5.24
CA ARG A 8 6.38 -17.78 6.56
C ARG A 8 5.48 -17.13 7.61
N VAL A 9 4.97 -17.95 8.53
CA VAL A 9 4.38 -17.54 9.82
C VAL A 9 5.32 -18.03 10.92
N ALA A 10 5.38 -17.27 12.02
CA ALA A 10 6.33 -17.45 13.12
C ALA A 10 5.87 -18.45 14.19
N THR A 11 6.84 -18.94 14.97
CA THR A 11 6.82 -19.45 16.36
C THR A 11 8.28 -19.86 16.68
N ASP A 12 8.83 -19.82 17.90
CA ASP A 12 8.54 -19.13 19.17
C ASP A 12 9.84 -19.24 20.03
N PRO A 13 10.19 -18.33 20.97
CA PRO A 13 11.51 -18.35 21.62
C PRO A 13 11.48 -18.97 23.03
N SER A 14 12.25 -20.05 23.26
CA SER A 14 12.88 -20.33 24.57
C SER A 14 13.79 -21.56 24.55
N SER A 15 15.02 -21.44 25.03
CA SER A 15 15.64 -22.42 25.94
C SER A 15 16.97 -21.91 26.50
N LYS A 16 17.12 -22.22 27.79
CA LYS A 16 18.09 -21.73 28.77
C LYS A 16 19.56 -22.03 28.43
N ALA A 17 20.43 -21.22 29.02
CA ALA A 17 21.86 -21.48 29.15
C ALA A 17 22.18 -22.78 29.89
N TRP A 18 23.33 -23.36 29.56
CA TRP A 18 24.18 -24.20 30.42
C TRP A 18 25.63 -23.75 30.14
N GLY A 19 26.54 -23.86 31.10
CA GLY A 19 27.93 -23.47 30.88
C GLY A 19 28.89 -24.16 31.84
N SER A 20 30.17 -24.11 31.50
CA SER A 20 31.32 -24.18 32.42
C SER A 20 32.60 -23.88 31.62
N ASP A 21 33.56 -23.19 32.21
CA ASP A 21 34.86 -23.79 32.55
C ASP A 21 35.81 -22.77 33.21
N THR A 22 36.83 -23.31 33.87
CA THR A 22 37.60 -22.69 34.94
C THR A 22 38.95 -22.12 34.51
N ALA A 23 39.46 -21.10 35.22
CA ALA A 23 40.86 -21.06 35.64
C ALA A 23 41.10 -20.07 36.80
N SER A 24 41.98 -20.44 37.73
CA SER A 24 42.40 -19.72 38.93
C SER A 24 43.52 -18.71 38.70
N THR A 25 43.72 -17.76 39.64
CA THR A 25 45.03 -17.51 40.30
C THR A 25 44.84 -16.76 41.63
N THR A 26 45.67 -17.10 42.62
CA THR A 26 45.67 -16.64 44.02
C THR A 26 46.51 -15.37 44.26
N SER A 27 46.19 -14.61 45.32
CA SER A 27 47.23 -14.10 46.24
C SER A 27 46.66 -13.75 47.62
N SER A 28 47.51 -13.80 48.66
CA SER A 28 47.18 -13.71 50.09
C SER A 28 47.81 -12.49 50.79
N VAL A 29 47.35 -12.17 52.03
CA VAL A 29 48.10 -11.65 53.22
C VAL A 29 47.09 -11.00 54.23
N LEU A 30 46.88 -11.54 55.46
CA LEU A 30 47.27 -11.03 56.82
C LEU A 30 47.02 -9.50 57.07
N LEU A 31 46.51 -8.95 58.19
CA LEU A 31 46.34 -9.24 59.65
C LEU A 31 45.12 -8.40 60.20
N ASP A 32 44.63 -8.40 61.46
CA ASP A 32 44.50 -9.37 62.59
C ASP A 32 43.66 -8.72 63.76
N ASN A 33 43.11 -9.54 64.69
CA ASN A 33 42.60 -9.29 66.06
C ASN A 33 41.63 -8.12 66.46
N SER A 34 40.53 -8.51 67.14
CA SER A 34 39.83 -7.87 68.30
C SER A 34 39.56 -6.34 68.33
N SER A 35 38.35 -5.87 68.68
CA SER A 35 37.81 -5.96 70.06
C SER A 35 36.31 -5.67 70.15
N ASN A 36 35.67 -6.13 71.22
CA ASN A 36 34.23 -6.24 71.38
C ASN A 36 33.60 -5.10 72.22
N THR A 37 33.01 -4.07 71.59
CA THR A 37 32.24 -3.02 72.31
C THR A 37 31.09 -2.38 71.50
N THR A 38 30.52 -3.08 70.50
CA THR A 38 29.52 -2.49 69.57
C THR A 38 28.28 -3.37 69.38
N ALA A 39 27.75 -3.93 70.47
CA ALA A 39 26.62 -4.88 70.45
C ALA A 39 25.42 -4.42 71.31
N LYS A 40 25.27 -3.10 71.51
CA LYS A 40 24.18 -2.51 72.31
C LYS A 40 23.67 -1.15 71.84
N GLN A 41 24.08 -0.72 70.64
CA GLN A 41 23.54 0.47 69.95
C GLN A 41 23.07 0.13 68.52
N GLN A 42 22.98 -1.16 68.17
CA GLN A 42 22.44 -1.62 66.89
C GLN A 42 21.05 -2.27 67.02
N ASP A 43 20.65 -2.74 68.22
CA ASP A 43 19.30 -3.30 68.42
C ASP A 43 18.21 -2.21 68.42
N GLU A 44 18.44 -1.05 69.03
CA GLU A 44 17.42 0.03 69.08
C GLU A 44 17.16 0.65 67.70
N SER A 45 18.19 0.80 66.84
CA SER A 45 18.02 1.35 65.50
C SER A 45 17.34 0.41 64.50
N LEU A 46 17.40 -0.91 64.73
CA LEU A 46 16.74 -1.89 63.86
C LEU A 46 15.23 -1.98 64.12
N ASN A 47 14.81 -1.77 65.38
CA ASN A 47 13.40 -1.72 65.74
C ASN A 47 12.68 -0.48 65.17
N ASP A 48 13.34 0.68 65.19
CA ASP A 48 12.79 1.91 64.61
C ASP A 48 12.68 1.81 63.07
N GLU A 49 13.62 1.13 62.39
CA GLU A 49 13.57 0.87 60.93
C GLU A 49 12.49 -0.18 60.56
N GLU A 50 12.25 -1.21 61.38
CA GLU A 50 11.17 -2.19 61.15
C GLU A 50 9.76 -1.59 61.36
N GLU A 51 9.57 -0.65 62.30
CA GLU A 51 8.28 0.03 62.49
C GLU A 51 7.98 1.05 61.35
N GLU A 52 8.98 1.75 60.79
CA GLU A 52 8.79 2.62 59.61
C GLU A 52 8.49 1.82 58.32
N GLU A 53 9.09 0.63 58.12
CA GLU A 53 8.77 -0.23 56.96
C GLU A 53 7.36 -0.87 57.06
N GLU A 54 6.83 -1.14 58.26
CA GLU A 54 5.44 -1.61 58.43
C GLU A 54 4.42 -0.47 58.19
N GLU A 55 4.66 0.77 58.63
CA GLU A 55 3.77 1.92 58.34
C GLU A 55 3.76 2.31 56.85
N GLU A 56 4.91 2.33 56.15
CA GLU A 56 4.92 2.51 54.68
C GLU A 56 4.19 1.37 53.95
N GLY A 57 4.26 0.14 54.49
CA GLY A 57 3.54 -1.01 53.96
C GLY A 57 2.01 -0.88 54.04
N GLU A 58 1.48 -0.44 55.19
CA GLU A 58 0.03 -0.23 55.37
C GLU A 58 -0.50 0.96 54.53
N GLU A 59 0.24 2.08 54.40
CA GLU A 59 -0.18 3.19 53.52
C GLU A 59 -0.24 2.76 52.03
N ILE A 60 0.68 1.90 51.56
CA ILE A 60 0.66 1.37 50.19
C ILE A 60 -0.51 0.41 49.97
N GLU A 61 -0.84 -0.46 50.94
CA GLU A 61 -2.03 -1.32 50.83
C GLU A 61 -3.35 -0.52 50.86
N GLU A 62 -3.43 0.59 51.62
CA GLU A 62 -4.60 1.49 51.57
C GLU A 62 -4.72 2.25 50.23
N GLU A 63 -3.62 2.74 49.63
CA GLU A 63 -3.64 3.35 48.29
C GLU A 63 -4.04 2.33 47.20
N GLU A 64 -3.52 1.09 47.23
CA GLU A 64 -3.94 0.04 46.29
C GLU A 64 -5.42 -0.36 46.49
N GLU A 65 -5.93 -0.40 47.73
CA GLU A 65 -7.35 -0.61 47.97
C GLU A 65 -8.22 0.56 47.47
N GLU A 66 -7.80 1.82 47.62
CA GLU A 66 -8.52 2.99 47.07
C GLU A 66 -8.55 2.99 45.54
N ASP A 67 -7.44 2.71 44.84
CA ASP A 67 -7.43 2.65 43.37
C ASP A 67 -8.25 1.44 42.85
N SER A 68 -8.31 0.34 43.62
CA SER A 68 -9.23 -0.77 43.32
C SER A 68 -10.72 -0.39 43.48
N LYS A 69 -11.05 0.44 44.48
CA LYS A 69 -12.41 0.97 44.73
C LYS A 69 -12.77 2.03 43.69
N HIS A 70 -11.80 2.80 43.20
CA HIS A 70 -11.92 3.63 42.01
C HIS A 70 -11.77 2.85 40.71
N HIS A 71 -12.56 1.77 40.58
CA HIS A 71 -12.85 1.12 39.31
C HIS A 71 -13.65 2.04 38.36
N VAL A 72 -12.98 3.09 37.86
CA VAL A 72 -13.39 3.87 36.71
C VAL A 72 -13.63 2.88 35.60
N LYS A 73 -14.92 2.64 35.30
CA LYS A 73 -15.34 1.81 34.17
C LYS A 73 -14.89 2.51 32.90
N HIS A 74 -13.64 2.27 32.52
CA HIS A 74 -13.08 2.58 31.23
C HIS A 74 -13.87 1.76 30.21
N ASN A 75 -14.98 2.36 29.77
CA ASN A 75 -15.86 1.88 28.73
C ASN A 75 -15.13 2.03 27.39
N THR A 76 -14.06 1.25 27.27
CA THR A 76 -13.26 1.05 26.07
C THR A 76 -14.15 0.35 25.07
N LYS A 77 -14.97 1.15 24.37
CA LYS A 77 -15.66 0.72 23.16
C LYS A 77 -14.61 0.07 22.27
N LYS A 78 -14.63 -1.26 22.23
CA LYS A 78 -13.64 -2.08 21.52
C LYS A 78 -13.66 -1.63 20.07
N VAL A 79 -12.63 -0.89 19.65
CA VAL A 79 -12.61 -0.25 18.34
C VAL A 79 -12.65 -1.36 17.30
N ASP A 80 -13.62 -1.29 16.40
CA ASP A 80 -13.77 -2.29 15.36
C ASP A 80 -12.70 -2.09 14.28
N LEU A 81 -11.53 -2.67 14.54
CA LEU A 81 -10.37 -2.62 13.66
C LEU A 81 -10.62 -3.23 12.28
N SER A 82 -11.69 -4.04 12.09
CA SER A 82 -12.08 -4.61 10.79
C SER A 82 -12.50 -3.56 9.75
N LYS A 83 -12.59 -2.28 10.13
CA LYS A 83 -12.89 -1.14 9.25
C LYS A 83 -11.66 -0.34 8.82
N TYR A 84 -10.49 -0.61 9.38
CA TYR A 84 -9.26 0.17 9.19
C TYR A 84 -8.20 -0.59 8.37
N PRO A 85 -7.18 0.10 7.82
CA PRO A 85 -6.05 -0.56 7.18
C PRO A 85 -5.24 -1.45 8.13
N ASP A 86 -4.71 -2.55 7.60
CA ASP A 86 -3.81 -3.45 8.34
C ASP A 86 -2.42 -2.80 8.50
N ILE A 87 -2.21 -2.13 9.63
CA ILE A 87 -0.93 -1.48 9.98
C ILE A 87 0.24 -2.47 10.10
N THR A 88 -0.01 -3.78 10.26
CA THR A 88 1.08 -4.78 10.36
C THR A 88 1.64 -5.14 8.98
N ARG A 89 0.85 -4.92 7.91
CA ARG A 89 1.25 -5.11 6.51
C ARG A 89 1.63 -3.80 5.81
N ASN A 90 1.21 -2.68 6.37
CA ASN A 90 1.35 -1.36 5.76
C ASN A 90 2.47 -0.59 6.45
N ASN A 91 3.70 -0.81 6.00
CA ASN A 91 4.84 -0.02 6.45
C ASN A 91 4.60 1.47 6.14
N LEU A 92 4.50 2.27 7.20
CA LEU A 92 4.24 3.71 7.09
C LEU A 92 5.40 4.45 6.43
N GLU A 93 6.63 3.97 6.60
CA GLU A 93 7.82 4.53 5.96
C GLU A 93 7.75 4.37 4.43
N ASP A 94 7.43 3.17 3.94
CA ASP A 94 7.29 2.92 2.50
C ASP A 94 6.16 3.75 1.88
N ILE A 95 5.02 3.87 2.58
CA ILE A 95 3.86 4.64 2.11
C ILE A 95 4.19 6.14 2.06
N ALA A 96 4.81 6.68 3.11
CA ALA A 96 5.20 8.08 3.18
C ALA A 96 6.27 8.42 2.13
N THR A 97 7.31 7.59 2.03
CA THR A 97 8.42 7.77 1.08
C THR A 97 7.93 7.66 -0.36
N THR A 98 7.10 6.66 -0.68
CA THR A 98 6.50 6.52 -2.02
C THR A 98 5.62 7.72 -2.38
N SER A 99 4.78 8.17 -1.45
CA SER A 99 3.94 9.36 -1.66
C SER A 99 4.78 10.63 -1.90
N ALA A 100 5.87 10.80 -1.13
CA ALA A 100 6.79 11.92 -1.28
C ALA A 100 7.51 11.89 -2.64
N ILE A 101 8.03 10.73 -3.07
CA ILE A 101 8.69 10.56 -4.38
C ILE A 101 7.72 10.89 -5.52
N LEU A 102 6.48 10.40 -5.48
CA LEU A 102 5.46 10.70 -6.48
C LEU A 102 5.11 12.19 -6.49
N GLY A 103 4.97 12.81 -5.31
CA GLY A 103 4.71 14.25 -5.16
C GLY A 103 5.83 15.13 -5.70
N VAL A 104 7.09 14.80 -5.39
CA VAL A 104 8.28 15.50 -5.91
C VAL A 104 8.39 15.32 -7.42
N THR A 105 8.16 14.12 -7.95
CA THR A 105 8.17 13.86 -9.41
C THR A 105 7.09 14.65 -10.13
N PHE A 106 5.87 14.72 -9.58
CA PHE A 106 4.79 15.54 -10.09
C PHE A 106 5.13 17.05 -10.05
N GLY A 107 5.66 17.53 -8.92
CA GLY A 107 6.06 18.94 -8.74
C GLY A 107 7.19 19.37 -9.67
N PHE A 108 8.20 18.51 -9.87
CA PHE A 108 9.26 18.73 -10.86
C PHE A 108 8.69 18.79 -12.28
N GLY A 109 7.79 17.87 -12.63
CA GLY A 109 7.08 17.91 -13.91
C GLY A 109 6.27 19.20 -14.11
N LEU A 110 5.54 19.64 -13.09
CA LEU A 110 4.78 20.91 -13.10
C LEU A 110 5.71 22.11 -13.31
N THR A 111 6.85 22.14 -12.63
CA THR A 111 7.87 23.18 -12.78
C THR A 111 8.43 23.19 -14.20
N ALA A 112 8.77 22.01 -14.74
CA ALA A 112 9.31 21.86 -16.09
C ALA A 112 8.37 22.38 -17.20
N LEU A 113 7.05 22.45 -16.97
CA LEU A 113 6.10 23.06 -17.93
C LEU A 113 6.42 24.53 -18.25
N PHE A 114 7.04 25.26 -17.32
CA PHE A 114 7.37 26.68 -17.46
C PHE A 114 8.79 26.94 -18.00
N PHE A 115 9.68 25.96 -17.90
CA PHE A 115 11.12 26.13 -18.22
C PHE A 115 11.61 25.27 -19.40
N CYS A 116 10.86 24.24 -19.81
CA CYS A 116 11.25 23.35 -20.91
C CYS A 116 10.48 23.68 -22.20
N ASN A 117 11.22 23.92 -23.29
CA ASN A 117 10.64 24.13 -24.63
C ASN A 117 9.79 22.93 -25.12
N PHE A 118 10.09 21.72 -24.65
CA PHE A 118 9.31 20.50 -24.93
C PHE A 118 8.77 19.92 -23.61
N PRO A 119 7.62 20.41 -23.11
CA PRO A 119 7.08 20.01 -21.80
C PRO A 119 6.32 18.66 -21.82
N THR A 120 6.20 18.02 -22.99
CA THR A 120 5.39 16.80 -23.18
C THR A 120 5.86 15.61 -22.32
N PRO A 121 7.18 15.32 -22.16
CA PRO A 121 7.63 14.29 -21.22
C PRO A 121 7.33 14.63 -19.75
N ALA A 122 7.33 15.93 -19.39
CA ALA A 122 6.97 16.36 -18.04
C ALA A 122 5.48 16.12 -17.73
N LEU A 123 4.58 16.43 -18.68
CA LEU A 123 3.15 16.09 -18.57
C LEU A 123 2.93 14.57 -18.43
N TYR A 124 3.72 13.75 -19.11
CA TYR A 124 3.69 12.29 -18.98
C TYR A 124 4.14 11.83 -17.58
N LEU A 125 5.22 12.38 -17.04
CA LEU A 125 5.69 12.07 -15.67
C LEU A 125 4.68 12.52 -14.60
N MET A 126 4.02 13.67 -14.80
CA MET A 126 2.90 14.11 -13.97
C MET A 126 1.72 13.13 -14.04
N ALA A 127 1.33 12.68 -15.24
CA ALA A 127 0.24 11.71 -15.42
C ALA A 127 0.55 10.36 -14.75
N LEU A 128 1.78 9.86 -14.89
CA LEU A 128 2.25 8.61 -14.26
C LEU A 128 2.29 8.74 -12.73
N SER A 129 2.83 9.84 -12.21
CA SER A 129 2.89 10.09 -10.76
C SER A 129 1.50 10.24 -10.14
N GLY A 130 0.62 10.98 -10.82
CA GLY A 130 -0.78 11.16 -10.43
C GLY A 130 -1.58 9.86 -10.47
N PHE A 131 -1.35 8.99 -11.48
CA PHE A 131 -1.96 7.67 -11.57
C PHE A 131 -1.62 6.82 -10.34
N HIS A 132 -0.33 6.58 -10.06
CA HIS A 132 0.09 5.75 -8.93
C HIS A 132 -0.37 6.29 -7.57
N PHE A 133 -0.33 7.61 -7.37
CA PHE A 133 -0.84 8.23 -6.15
C PHE A 133 -2.35 8.05 -6.00
N LEU A 134 -3.13 8.24 -7.08
CA LEU A 134 -4.58 8.05 -7.05
C LEU A 134 -4.96 6.59 -6.82
N GLU A 135 -4.23 5.61 -7.36
CA GLU A 135 -4.49 4.20 -7.08
C GLU A 135 -4.44 3.88 -5.58
N PHE A 136 -3.39 4.36 -4.90
CA PHE A 136 -3.28 4.21 -3.45
C PHE A 136 -4.34 5.02 -2.71
N TRP A 137 -4.48 6.32 -3.00
CA TRP A 137 -5.37 7.22 -2.26
C TRP A 137 -6.85 6.86 -2.39
N VAL A 138 -7.30 6.48 -3.58
CA VAL A 138 -8.69 6.05 -3.81
C VAL A 138 -8.96 4.72 -3.10
N THR A 139 -7.99 3.80 -3.09
CA THR A 139 -8.09 2.53 -2.33
C THR A 139 -8.11 2.79 -0.83
N ALA A 140 -7.21 3.63 -0.29
CA ALA A 140 -7.20 4.02 1.12
C ALA A 140 -8.53 4.64 1.57
N LYS A 141 -9.15 5.45 0.71
CA LYS A 141 -10.38 6.19 1.02
C LYS A 141 -11.66 5.36 0.91
N TYR A 142 -11.76 4.46 -0.07
CA TYR A 142 -13.00 3.72 -0.37
C TYR A 142 -12.92 2.21 -0.13
N ASN A 143 -11.73 1.66 0.07
CA ASN A 143 -11.48 0.26 0.44
C ASN A 143 -10.31 0.13 1.46
N PRO A 144 -10.38 0.79 2.63
CA PRO A 144 -9.27 0.84 3.59
C PRO A 144 -8.81 -0.54 4.08
N THR A 145 -9.70 -1.54 4.11
CA THR A 145 -9.39 -2.90 4.57
C THR A 145 -8.57 -3.71 3.56
N ARG A 146 -8.35 -3.19 2.34
CA ARG A 146 -7.59 -3.82 1.26
C ARG A 146 -6.45 -2.94 0.73
N VAL A 147 -6.22 -1.76 1.33
CA VAL A 147 -5.11 -0.90 0.93
C VAL A 147 -3.80 -1.45 1.49
N HIS A 148 -2.80 -1.56 0.62
CA HIS A 148 -1.44 -1.95 0.96
C HIS A 148 -0.43 -1.08 0.22
N THR A 149 0.86 -1.17 0.54
CA THR A 149 1.92 -0.48 -0.22
C THR A 149 1.87 -0.85 -1.72
N ASP A 150 1.52 -2.10 -2.04
CA ASP A 150 1.30 -2.53 -3.43
C ASP A 150 0.13 -1.81 -4.14
N SER A 151 -0.78 -1.15 -3.42
CA SER A 151 -1.89 -0.38 -4.02
C SER A 151 -1.42 0.87 -4.76
N PHE A 152 -0.15 1.29 -4.66
CA PHE A 152 0.43 2.27 -5.60
C PHE A 152 0.62 1.68 -7.01
N ILE A 153 0.64 0.35 -7.17
CA ILE A 153 0.88 -0.37 -8.44
C ILE A 153 2.18 0.03 -9.17
N ILE A 154 3.20 0.49 -8.44
CA ILE A 154 4.51 0.81 -9.03
C ILE A 154 5.22 -0.48 -9.49
N ASN A 155 5.19 -1.52 -8.66
CA ASN A 155 5.82 -2.81 -8.95
C ASN A 155 4.87 -3.77 -9.71
N ASN A 156 4.40 -3.36 -10.88
CA ASN A 156 3.48 -4.15 -11.72
C ASN A 156 4.19 -5.18 -12.63
N GLY A 157 5.33 -5.71 -12.19
CA GLY A 157 6.17 -6.64 -12.94
C GLY A 157 7.10 -5.97 -13.98
N SER A 158 8.12 -6.72 -14.41
CA SER A 158 9.19 -6.19 -15.27
C SER A 158 8.71 -5.68 -16.63
N ALA A 159 7.69 -6.31 -17.23
CA ALA A 159 7.12 -5.87 -18.51
C ALA A 159 6.52 -4.45 -18.43
N TYR A 160 5.95 -4.06 -17.30
CA TYR A 160 5.40 -2.72 -17.06
C TYR A 160 6.52 -1.68 -17.02
N ALA A 161 7.58 -1.94 -16.24
CA ALA A 161 8.76 -1.09 -16.19
C ALA A 161 9.42 -0.93 -17.57
N VAL A 162 9.63 -2.05 -18.29
CA VAL A 162 10.19 -2.03 -19.66
C VAL A 162 9.34 -1.21 -20.62
N ALA A 163 8.01 -1.31 -20.57
CA ALA A 163 7.13 -0.53 -21.43
C ALA A 163 7.25 0.98 -21.17
N HIS A 164 7.26 1.41 -19.91
CA HIS A 164 7.40 2.82 -19.56
C HIS A 164 8.83 3.36 -19.81
N SER A 165 9.88 2.55 -19.62
CA SER A 165 11.25 2.89 -20.02
C SER A 165 11.38 3.02 -21.53
N PHE A 166 10.78 2.11 -22.31
CA PHE A 166 10.80 2.16 -23.77
C PHE A 166 10.11 3.42 -24.31
N ALA A 167 8.95 3.79 -23.76
CA ALA A 167 8.26 5.03 -24.12
C ALA A 167 9.07 6.31 -23.84
N LEU A 168 9.82 6.34 -22.72
CA LEU A 168 10.71 7.46 -22.39
C LEU A 168 11.96 7.49 -23.30
N ILE A 169 12.52 6.32 -23.65
CA ILE A 169 13.64 6.22 -24.59
C ILE A 169 13.21 6.66 -25.99
N GLU A 170 12.06 6.18 -26.49
CA GLU A 170 11.51 6.57 -27.80
C GLU A 170 11.29 8.08 -27.91
N VAL A 171 10.59 8.70 -26.94
CA VAL A 171 10.34 10.15 -27.00
C VAL A 171 11.64 10.95 -26.95
N THR A 172 12.63 10.49 -26.18
CA THR A 172 13.93 11.16 -26.05
C THR A 172 14.75 11.03 -27.34
N VAL A 173 14.91 9.82 -27.87
CA VAL A 173 15.67 9.55 -29.10
C VAL A 173 15.05 10.26 -30.30
N GLU A 174 13.73 10.16 -30.47
CA GLU A 174 13.04 10.84 -31.56
C GLU A 174 12.98 12.38 -31.38
N TYR A 175 13.06 12.91 -30.17
CA TYR A 175 13.22 14.36 -29.96
C TYR A 175 14.61 14.86 -30.40
N PHE A 176 15.68 14.09 -30.13
CA PHE A 176 17.03 14.44 -30.59
C PHE A 176 17.22 14.26 -32.10
N LEU A 177 16.65 13.22 -32.70
CA LEU A 177 16.77 12.94 -34.14
C LEU A 177 15.78 13.73 -35.00
N PHE A 178 14.54 13.92 -34.51
CA PHE A 178 13.41 14.47 -35.26
C PHE A 178 12.62 15.51 -34.42
N PRO A 179 13.26 16.58 -33.92
CA PRO A 179 12.62 17.54 -33.01
C PRO A 179 11.35 18.16 -33.62
N ASN A 180 11.35 18.47 -34.92
CA ASN A 180 10.19 19.03 -35.61
C ASN A 180 8.98 18.07 -35.58
N PHE A 181 9.20 16.75 -35.70
CA PHE A 181 8.16 15.74 -35.59
C PHE A 181 7.57 15.71 -34.18
N LYS A 182 8.43 15.65 -33.15
CA LYS A 182 8.00 15.65 -31.74
C LYS A 182 7.38 16.95 -31.26
N MET A 183 7.73 18.10 -31.84
CA MET A 183 7.11 19.38 -31.52
C MET A 183 5.76 19.58 -32.22
N SER A 184 5.56 18.95 -33.39
CA SER A 184 4.32 19.00 -34.17
C SER A 184 3.12 18.26 -33.53
N TYR A 185 2.03 18.10 -34.29
CA TYR A 185 0.85 17.29 -33.96
C TYR A 185 0.12 17.69 -32.67
N PHE A 186 0.05 18.98 -32.35
CA PHE A 186 -0.67 19.50 -31.18
C PHE A 186 -2.10 18.92 -31.00
N PRO A 187 -2.94 18.76 -32.05
CA PRO A 187 -4.26 18.11 -31.88
C PRO A 187 -4.20 16.67 -31.37
N ILE A 188 -3.20 15.88 -31.79
CA ILE A 188 -3.01 14.49 -31.32
C ILE A 188 -2.62 14.50 -29.84
N LYS A 189 -1.77 15.44 -29.43
CA LYS A 189 -1.39 15.62 -28.02
C LYS A 189 -2.57 16.02 -27.15
N CYS A 190 -3.45 16.89 -27.64
CA CYS A 190 -4.71 17.23 -26.97
C CYS A 190 -5.63 16.02 -26.81
N ILE A 191 -5.80 15.20 -27.86
CA ILE A 191 -6.57 13.94 -27.79
C ILE A 191 -5.94 13.00 -26.75
N GLY A 192 -4.61 12.82 -26.77
CA GLY A 192 -3.90 12.02 -25.78
C GLY A 192 -4.12 12.50 -24.34
N PHE A 193 -4.02 13.81 -24.12
CA PHE A 193 -4.28 14.41 -22.80
C PHE A 193 -5.74 14.22 -22.35
N ILE A 194 -6.72 14.40 -23.24
CA ILE A 194 -8.14 14.15 -22.94
C ILE A 194 -8.35 12.67 -22.57
N LEU A 195 -7.73 11.73 -23.29
CA LEU A 195 -7.82 10.30 -22.98
C LEU A 195 -7.17 9.93 -21.63
N ILE A 196 -6.06 10.57 -21.25
CA ILE A 196 -5.47 10.44 -19.91
C ILE A 196 -6.48 10.89 -18.84
N ILE A 197 -7.07 12.08 -18.98
CA ILE A 197 -8.03 12.62 -18.00
C ILE A 197 -9.29 11.75 -17.91
N VAL A 198 -9.91 11.41 -19.05
CA VAL A 198 -11.11 10.56 -19.09
C VAL A 198 -10.81 9.17 -18.54
N GLY A 199 -9.70 8.54 -18.95
CA GLY A 199 -9.29 7.23 -18.46
C GLY A 199 -9.06 7.20 -16.95
N GLN A 200 -8.35 8.20 -16.41
CA GLN A 200 -8.13 8.35 -14.97
C GLN A 200 -9.45 8.56 -14.22
N LEU A 201 -10.34 9.44 -14.70
CA LEU A 201 -11.62 9.71 -14.06
C LEU A 201 -12.50 8.45 -14.05
N THR A 202 -12.64 7.76 -15.19
CA THR A 202 -13.39 6.51 -15.28
C THR A 202 -12.85 5.45 -14.32
N ARG A 203 -11.52 5.32 -14.20
CA ARG A 203 -10.89 4.38 -13.27
C ARG A 203 -11.12 4.75 -11.80
N THR A 204 -10.89 6.01 -11.43
CA THR A 204 -11.14 6.54 -10.07
C THR A 204 -12.61 6.37 -9.67
N ILE A 205 -13.55 6.62 -10.59
CA ILE A 205 -14.99 6.43 -10.35
C ILE A 205 -15.30 4.94 -10.19
N ALA A 206 -14.75 4.06 -11.03
CA ALA A 206 -14.94 2.61 -10.91
C ALA A 206 -14.50 2.08 -9.53
N MET A 207 -13.30 2.46 -9.08
CA MET A 207 -12.77 2.09 -7.76
C MET A 207 -13.66 2.62 -6.63
N ARG A 208 -14.09 3.89 -6.69
CA ARG A 208 -15.01 4.48 -5.72
C ARG A 208 -16.36 3.76 -5.68
N THR A 209 -16.93 3.43 -6.84
CA THR A 209 -18.26 2.80 -6.94
C THR A 209 -18.24 1.34 -6.51
N ALA A 210 -17.17 0.60 -6.78
CA ALA A 210 -17.02 -0.78 -6.31
C ALA A 210 -16.60 -0.89 -4.83
N GLY A 211 -15.85 0.10 -4.31
CA GLY A 211 -15.45 0.17 -2.90
C GLY A 211 -14.80 -1.12 -2.42
N ARG A 212 -15.37 -1.78 -1.40
CA ARG A 212 -14.91 -3.07 -0.86
C ARG A 212 -14.89 -4.22 -1.86
N SER A 213 -15.74 -4.17 -2.90
CA SER A 213 -15.74 -5.17 -3.97
C SER A 213 -14.68 -4.91 -5.06
N PHE A 214 -13.92 -3.80 -4.98
CA PHE A 214 -12.77 -3.58 -5.85
C PHE A 214 -11.52 -4.30 -5.35
N ASN A 215 -10.74 -4.89 -6.26
CA ASN A 215 -9.41 -5.42 -5.96
C ASN A 215 -8.47 -5.28 -7.16
N HIS A 216 -7.20 -4.98 -6.93
CA HIS A 216 -6.17 -4.94 -7.98
C HIS A 216 -5.82 -6.33 -8.53
N LEU A 217 -6.05 -7.40 -7.75
CA LEU A 217 -5.88 -8.79 -8.14
C LEU A 217 -7.24 -9.47 -8.37
N VAL A 218 -7.36 -10.25 -9.44
CA VAL A 218 -8.58 -11.04 -9.73
C VAL A 218 -8.82 -12.01 -8.57
N GLN A 219 -10.01 -11.95 -7.97
CA GLN A 219 -10.38 -12.78 -6.83
C GLN A 219 -10.89 -14.15 -7.30
N VAL A 220 -10.20 -15.22 -6.89
CA VAL A 220 -10.59 -16.62 -7.20
C VAL A 220 -11.48 -17.26 -6.13
N LYS A 221 -11.71 -16.56 -5.01
CA LYS A 221 -12.68 -16.91 -3.96
C LYS A 221 -13.55 -15.70 -3.68
N ARG A 222 -14.83 -15.92 -3.41
CA ARG A 222 -15.76 -14.88 -2.96
C ARG A 222 -15.52 -14.58 -1.49
N ALA A 223 -15.30 -13.31 -1.15
CA ALA A 223 -15.34 -12.83 0.23
C ALA A 223 -16.80 -12.50 0.64
N ASP A 224 -17.11 -12.53 1.93
CA ASP A 224 -18.47 -12.30 2.43
C ASP A 224 -18.98 -10.88 2.11
N ASP A 225 -18.07 -9.91 2.00
CA ASP A 225 -18.34 -8.53 1.60
C ASP A 225 -18.33 -8.28 0.08
N HIS A 226 -18.08 -9.33 -0.74
CA HIS A 226 -18.08 -9.22 -2.19
C HIS A 226 -19.51 -9.23 -2.76
N GLN A 227 -19.91 -8.10 -3.32
CA GLN A 227 -21.21 -7.84 -3.94
C GLN A 227 -21.07 -7.59 -5.44
N LEU A 228 -22.08 -7.97 -6.21
CA LEU A 228 -22.15 -7.65 -7.63
C LEU A 228 -22.66 -6.21 -7.79
N ILE A 229 -21.78 -5.31 -8.24
CA ILE A 229 -22.08 -3.88 -8.43
C ILE A 229 -22.48 -3.63 -9.90
N THR A 230 -23.71 -3.18 -10.12
CA THR A 230 -24.28 -2.91 -11.46
C THR A 230 -24.79 -1.48 -11.61
N SER A 231 -24.46 -0.59 -10.66
CA SER A 231 -24.96 0.79 -10.58
C SER A 231 -23.86 1.83 -10.81
N GLY A 232 -24.24 3.09 -11.04
CA GLY A 232 -23.30 4.17 -11.33
C GLY A 232 -22.56 3.91 -12.64
N ILE A 233 -21.23 3.97 -12.64
CA ILE A 233 -20.46 3.69 -13.85
C ILE A 233 -20.59 2.22 -14.33
N TYR A 234 -20.91 1.30 -13.42
CA TYR A 234 -21.07 -0.12 -13.75
C TYR A 234 -22.35 -0.42 -14.56
N SER A 235 -23.33 0.50 -14.63
CA SER A 235 -24.50 0.30 -15.52
C SER A 235 -24.21 0.56 -17.00
N TYR A 236 -23.05 1.15 -17.32
CA TYR A 236 -22.62 1.47 -18.69
C TYR A 236 -21.45 0.60 -19.16
N LEU A 237 -20.62 0.16 -18.22
CA LEU A 237 -19.38 -0.57 -18.44
C LEU A 237 -19.26 -1.66 -17.39
N ARG A 238 -19.15 -2.93 -17.79
CA ARG A 238 -19.01 -4.02 -16.80
C ARG A 238 -17.59 -4.15 -16.21
N HIS A 239 -16.59 -3.62 -16.93
CA HIS A 239 -15.18 -3.53 -16.46
C HIS A 239 -14.62 -2.08 -16.58
N PRO A 240 -15.20 -1.08 -15.88
CA PRO A 240 -14.86 0.33 -16.10
C PRO A 240 -13.45 0.68 -15.63
N SER A 241 -12.90 -0.02 -14.61
CA SER A 241 -11.51 0.19 -14.16
C SER A 241 -10.48 -0.24 -15.22
N TYR A 242 -10.81 -1.24 -16.04
CA TYR A 242 -9.97 -1.74 -17.13
C TYR A 242 -10.09 -0.85 -18.37
N PHE A 243 -11.31 -0.45 -18.74
CA PHE A 243 -11.55 0.58 -19.76
C PHE A 243 -10.76 1.86 -19.44
N GLY A 244 -10.84 2.34 -18.20
CA GLY A 244 -10.15 3.55 -17.76
C GLY A 244 -8.63 3.45 -17.90
N PHE A 245 -8.04 2.34 -17.45
CA PHE A 245 -6.59 2.11 -17.59
C PHE A 245 -6.14 1.95 -19.06
N PHE A 246 -6.91 1.22 -19.88
CA PHE A 246 -6.61 1.04 -21.30
C PHE A 246 -6.52 2.39 -22.01
N TRP A 247 -7.56 3.23 -21.90
CA TRP A 247 -7.58 4.54 -22.56
C TRP A 247 -6.62 5.55 -21.95
N TRP A 248 -6.39 5.50 -20.63
CA TRP A 248 -5.33 6.29 -19.98
C TRP A 248 -3.96 5.98 -20.61
N ALA A 249 -3.61 4.69 -20.70
CA ALA A 249 -2.32 4.25 -21.21
C ALA A 249 -2.14 4.56 -22.71
N ILE A 250 -3.17 4.38 -23.54
CA ILE A 250 -3.17 4.83 -24.94
C ILE A 250 -2.99 6.36 -25.03
N GLY A 251 -3.68 7.10 -24.17
CA GLY A 251 -3.55 8.56 -24.05
C GLY A 251 -2.12 9.01 -23.76
N THR A 252 -1.38 8.29 -22.90
CA THR A 252 0.03 8.62 -22.62
C THR A 252 0.92 8.57 -23.86
N GLN A 253 0.72 7.60 -24.76
CA GLN A 253 1.56 7.45 -25.96
C GLN A 253 1.16 8.42 -27.08
N LEU A 254 -0.13 8.77 -27.18
CA LEU A 254 -0.60 9.85 -28.04
C LEU A 254 -0.09 11.22 -27.58
N LEU A 255 -0.06 11.47 -26.26
CA LEU A 255 0.53 12.68 -25.68
C LEU A 255 2.01 12.78 -26.05
N LEU A 256 2.81 11.73 -25.83
CA LEU A 256 4.23 11.69 -26.22
C LEU A 256 4.46 11.71 -27.74
N THR A 257 3.41 11.51 -28.54
CA THR A 257 3.50 11.33 -30.01
C THR A 257 4.48 10.18 -30.37
N ASN A 258 4.39 9.07 -29.64
CA ASN A 258 5.25 7.88 -29.77
C ASN A 258 4.57 6.81 -30.66
N PRO A 259 4.91 6.69 -31.96
CA PRO A 259 4.26 5.71 -32.83
C PRO A 259 4.55 4.25 -32.46
N LEU A 260 5.78 3.92 -32.01
CA LEU A 260 6.17 2.54 -31.72
C LEU A 260 5.58 2.08 -30.38
N SER A 261 5.71 2.90 -29.33
CA SER A 261 5.10 2.62 -28.03
C SER A 261 3.58 2.63 -28.10
N LEU A 262 2.94 3.49 -28.91
CA LEU A 262 1.49 3.44 -29.11
C LEU A 262 1.04 2.07 -29.64
N ALA A 263 1.71 1.55 -30.68
CA ALA A 263 1.42 0.23 -31.22
C ALA A 263 1.69 -0.89 -30.21
N ALA A 264 2.83 -0.83 -29.51
CA ALA A 264 3.20 -1.82 -28.50
C ALA A 264 2.21 -1.84 -27.32
N PHE A 265 1.87 -0.68 -26.76
CA PHE A 265 0.90 -0.54 -25.68
C PHE A 265 -0.48 -1.05 -26.11
N ALA A 266 -0.96 -0.68 -27.31
CA ALA A 266 -2.25 -1.15 -27.81
C ALA A 266 -2.31 -2.68 -27.91
N ILE A 267 -1.29 -3.32 -28.49
CA ILE A 267 -1.23 -4.78 -28.66
C ILE A 267 -1.12 -5.50 -27.30
N VAL A 268 -0.25 -5.02 -26.40
CA VAL A 268 -0.02 -5.65 -25.10
C VAL A 268 -1.24 -5.48 -24.19
N LEU A 269 -1.82 -4.28 -24.11
CA LEU A 269 -2.99 -4.01 -23.27
C LEU A 269 -4.24 -4.72 -23.78
N TYR A 270 -4.43 -4.81 -25.10
CA TYR A 270 -5.53 -5.59 -25.68
C TYR A 270 -5.47 -7.05 -25.23
N LYS A 271 -4.33 -7.72 -25.47
CA LYS A 271 -4.13 -9.13 -25.05
C LYS A 271 -4.28 -9.32 -23.55
N PHE A 272 -3.67 -8.42 -22.76
CA PHE A 272 -3.75 -8.47 -21.30
C PHE A 272 -5.19 -8.38 -20.80
N PHE A 273 -5.99 -7.45 -21.32
CA PHE A 273 -7.37 -7.28 -20.86
C PHE A 273 -8.32 -8.33 -21.42
N ASP A 274 -8.13 -8.82 -22.64
CA ASP A 274 -8.93 -9.91 -23.21
C ASP A 274 -8.79 -11.18 -22.35
N GLU A 275 -7.55 -11.61 -22.11
CA GLU A 275 -7.24 -12.76 -21.25
C GLU A 275 -7.73 -12.55 -19.80
N ARG A 276 -7.50 -11.35 -19.24
CA ARG A 276 -7.84 -11.04 -17.84
C ARG A 276 -9.35 -10.96 -17.61
N ILE A 277 -10.09 -10.30 -18.50
CA ILE A 277 -11.56 -10.21 -18.43
C ILE A 277 -12.15 -11.62 -18.57
N ALA A 278 -11.74 -12.38 -19.59
CA ALA A 278 -12.22 -13.74 -19.80
C ALA A 278 -11.86 -14.69 -18.63
N TYR A 279 -10.78 -14.43 -17.89
CA TYR A 279 -10.42 -15.16 -16.67
C TYR A 279 -11.31 -14.75 -15.49
N GLU A 280 -11.47 -13.44 -15.24
CA GLU A 280 -12.25 -12.90 -14.12
C GLU A 280 -13.75 -13.20 -14.23
N GLU A 281 -14.34 -13.08 -15.42
CA GLU A 281 -15.76 -13.34 -15.63
C GLU A 281 -16.16 -14.79 -15.31
N LYS A 282 -15.25 -15.76 -15.49
CA LYS A 282 -15.49 -17.16 -15.07
C LYS A 282 -15.73 -17.27 -13.56
N PHE A 283 -14.99 -16.49 -12.76
CA PHE A 283 -15.20 -16.44 -11.30
C PHE A 283 -16.44 -15.64 -10.94
N LEU A 284 -16.71 -14.51 -11.62
CA LEU A 284 -17.93 -13.72 -11.37
C LEU A 284 -19.22 -14.50 -11.68
N ILE A 285 -19.22 -15.32 -12.74
CA ILE A 285 -20.29 -16.30 -13.01
C ILE A 285 -20.37 -17.33 -11.88
N GLY A 286 -19.24 -17.89 -11.43
CA GLY A 286 -19.21 -18.80 -10.28
C GLY A 286 -19.70 -18.20 -8.96
N PHE A 287 -19.53 -16.88 -8.76
CA PHE A 287 -19.88 -16.17 -7.52
C PHE A 287 -21.33 -15.68 -7.48
N PHE A 288 -21.92 -15.36 -8.63
CA PHE A 288 -23.22 -14.68 -8.74
C PHE A 288 -24.22 -15.34 -9.70
N GLY A 289 -23.81 -16.36 -10.45
CA GLY A 289 -24.64 -17.12 -11.38
C GLY A 289 -25.33 -16.25 -12.44
N ASP A 290 -26.60 -16.56 -12.72
CA ASP A 290 -27.45 -15.86 -13.70
C ASP A 290 -27.52 -14.35 -13.52
N LYS A 291 -27.26 -13.83 -12.31
CA LYS A 291 -27.21 -12.37 -12.08
C LYS A 291 -26.04 -11.73 -12.85
N TYR A 292 -24.88 -12.38 -12.88
CA TYR A 292 -23.75 -11.89 -13.67
C TYR A 292 -23.95 -12.10 -15.17
N VAL A 293 -24.52 -13.24 -15.57
CA VAL A 293 -24.82 -13.53 -16.99
C VAL A 293 -25.74 -12.43 -17.56
N LYS A 294 -26.89 -12.18 -16.92
CA LYS A 294 -27.83 -11.12 -17.34
C LYS A 294 -27.19 -9.73 -17.35
N PHE A 295 -26.33 -9.42 -16.38
CA PHE A 295 -25.60 -8.15 -16.35
C PHE A 295 -24.67 -8.03 -17.56
N ARG A 296 -23.78 -9.01 -17.77
CA ARG A 296 -22.82 -9.05 -18.88
C ARG A 296 -23.50 -8.93 -20.24
N ASP A 297 -24.59 -9.66 -20.45
CA ASP A 297 -25.32 -9.67 -21.72
C ASP A 297 -25.98 -8.31 -22.03
N SER A 298 -26.15 -7.45 -21.00
CA SER A 298 -26.73 -6.10 -21.12
C SER A 298 -25.72 -4.95 -21.02
N THR A 299 -24.45 -5.22 -20.71
CA THR A 299 -23.46 -4.18 -20.37
C THR A 299 -22.09 -4.46 -21.03
N PRO A 300 -21.59 -3.59 -21.91
CA PRO A 300 -20.35 -3.80 -22.67
C PRO A 300 -19.08 -3.52 -21.86
N VAL A 301 -17.92 -3.86 -22.45
CA VAL A 301 -16.57 -3.45 -21.97
C VAL A 301 -16.05 -2.19 -22.63
N LEU A 302 -16.41 -1.94 -23.90
CA LEU A 302 -15.96 -0.80 -24.72
C LEU A 302 -14.42 -0.64 -24.85
N ILE A 303 -13.66 -1.72 -24.66
CA ILE A 303 -12.31 -1.86 -25.21
C ILE A 303 -12.48 -2.52 -26.60
N PRO A 304 -11.84 -2.01 -27.66
CA PRO A 304 -12.04 -2.54 -29.01
C PRO A 304 -11.80 -4.06 -29.09
N PHE A 305 -12.73 -4.76 -29.73
CA PHE A 305 -12.71 -6.21 -29.96
C PHE A 305 -12.79 -7.12 -28.71
N ILE A 306 -13.06 -6.58 -27.52
CA ILE A 306 -13.36 -7.36 -26.30
C ILE A 306 -14.86 -7.32 -26.02
N ASN A 307 -15.49 -8.49 -25.89
CA ASN A 307 -16.95 -8.68 -25.74
C ASN A 307 -17.35 -9.43 -24.49
#